data_AF-A0A834BSC8-F1
#
_entry.id   AF-A0A834BSC8-F1
#
_cell.length_a   1.000
_cell.length_b   1.000
_cell.length_c   1.000
_cell.angle_alpha   90.00
_cell.angle_beta   90.00
_cell.angle_gamma   90.00
#
_symmetry.space_group_name_H-M   'P 1'
#
loop_
_entity.id
_entity.type
_entity.pdbx_description
1 polymer ?
#
loop_
_entity_poly.entity_id
_entity_poly.type
_entity_poly.pdbx_seq_one_letter_code
_entity_poly.pdbx_strand_id
1 'polypeptide(L)'
;MMGELLGGLADMIVAPLTINNERAQYIEFSKPFKYQGLTILVKKEIPRSTLDSFMQPFQSTLWLLVGLSVHVVAVMLYLLDRFSPFGRFKVNSEEEEEDALTLSSAMWFSWGVLLNSGIGEGAPRSFSARILGMVWAGFAMIIVASYTANLAAFLVLDRPEERITGINDPRLRNPSDKFIYATVKQSSVDIYFRRQVELSTMYRHMEKHNYESAAEAIQAVRDNKLHAFIWDSAVLEFEASQKCDLVTTGELFFRSGFGIGMRKDSPWKQNVSLAILSSHENGFMEDLDKTWVRYQECDSRSNAPATLTFENMAGVFMLVAGGIVAGIFLIFIEIAYKRHKDARRKQMQLAFAAVNVWRKNLQPYPTDITGQLNLSDPSVSTVV
;
A
#
# COMPACT_ATOMS: atom_id res chain seq x y z
N MET A 1 0.99 9.17 -49.81
CA MET A 1 -0.49 9.30 -49.94
C MET A 1 -0.95 10.59 -50.61
N MET A 2 -1.00 11.75 -49.92
CA MET A 2 -1.55 12.98 -50.52
C MET A 2 -0.81 13.41 -51.80
N GLY A 3 0.52 13.37 -51.78
CA GLY A 3 1.34 13.67 -52.96
C GLY A 3 1.16 12.67 -54.11
N GLU A 4 0.91 11.39 -53.81
CA GLU A 4 0.67 10.36 -54.83
C GLU A 4 -0.68 10.55 -55.55
N LEU A 5 -1.72 10.94 -54.81
CA LEU A 5 -3.04 11.27 -55.38
C LEU A 5 -2.95 12.49 -56.29
N LEU A 6 -2.21 13.53 -55.87
CA LEU A 6 -2.01 14.73 -56.69
C LEU A 6 -1.08 14.48 -57.89
N GLY A 7 -0.08 13.62 -57.71
CA GLY A 7 0.84 13.19 -58.77
C GLY A 7 0.24 12.23 -59.79
N GLY A 8 -1.02 11.81 -59.63
CA GLY A 8 -1.70 10.89 -60.52
C GLY A 8 -1.21 9.44 -60.43
N LEU A 9 -0.43 9.09 -59.39
CA LEU A 9 0.00 7.73 -59.11
C LEU A 9 -1.12 6.90 -58.45
N ALA A 10 -2.07 7.58 -57.81
CA ALA A 10 -3.26 6.98 -57.22
C ALA A 10 -4.50 7.78 -57.64
N ASP A 11 -5.64 7.08 -57.81
CA ASP A 11 -6.92 7.70 -58.17
C ASP A 11 -7.84 7.94 -56.97
N MET A 12 -7.65 7.18 -55.89
CA MET A 12 -8.46 7.22 -54.68
C MET A 12 -7.63 6.81 -53.46
N ILE A 13 -7.88 7.46 -52.31
CA ILE A 13 -7.29 7.12 -51.01
C ILE A 13 -8.38 6.54 -50.12
N VAL A 14 -8.24 5.27 -49.75
CA VAL A 14 -9.07 4.57 -48.76
C VAL A 14 -8.20 4.24 -47.54
N ALA A 15 -8.20 5.14 -46.58
CA ALA A 15 -7.36 5.09 -45.37
C ALA A 15 -8.05 5.90 -44.26
N PRO A 16 -7.59 5.83 -42.99
CA PRO A 16 -8.02 6.76 -41.93
C PRO A 16 -7.47 8.18 -42.19
N LEU A 17 -7.92 8.80 -43.29
CA LEU A 17 -7.48 10.12 -43.73
C LEU A 17 -8.41 11.17 -43.12
N THR A 18 -7.90 11.92 -42.14
CA THR A 18 -8.64 13.01 -41.50
C THR A 18 -9.02 14.10 -42.50
N ILE A 19 -10.31 14.43 -42.55
CA ILE A 19 -10.82 15.57 -43.33
C ILE A 19 -10.43 16.86 -42.63
N ASN A 20 -9.72 17.74 -43.33
CA ASN A 20 -9.38 19.08 -42.84
C ASN A 20 -9.42 20.10 -43.99
N ASN A 21 -9.44 21.40 -43.64
CA ASN A 21 -9.56 22.48 -44.63
C ASN A 21 -8.36 22.54 -45.58
N GLU A 22 -7.15 22.32 -45.07
CA GLU A 22 -5.91 22.40 -45.86
C GLU A 22 -5.87 21.33 -46.96
N ARG A 23 -6.29 20.10 -46.67
CA ARG A 23 -6.37 19.02 -47.67
C ARG A 23 -7.53 19.26 -48.63
N ALA A 24 -8.68 19.74 -48.13
CA ALA A 24 -9.87 20.02 -48.95
C ALA A 24 -9.63 21.13 -50.00
N GLN A 25 -8.59 21.95 -49.85
CA GLN A 25 -8.18 22.90 -50.87
C GLN A 25 -7.57 22.23 -52.12
N TYR A 26 -7.02 21.03 -52.01
CA TYR A 26 -6.31 20.34 -53.09
C TYR A 26 -7.01 19.07 -53.58
N ILE A 27 -7.77 18.40 -52.71
CA ILE A 27 -8.47 17.16 -53.02
C ILE A 27 -9.93 17.26 -52.60
N GLU A 28 -10.75 16.32 -53.06
CA GLU A 28 -12.15 16.24 -52.71
C GLU A 28 -12.41 15.02 -51.84
N PHE A 29 -13.13 15.22 -50.74
CA PHE A 29 -13.47 14.17 -49.80
C PHE A 29 -14.90 13.65 -50.03
N SER A 30 -15.09 12.36 -49.77
CA SER A 30 -16.41 11.79 -49.56
C SER A 30 -17.08 12.34 -48.30
N LYS A 31 -18.34 11.96 -48.06
CA LYS A 31 -18.91 12.04 -46.70
C LYS A 31 -18.06 11.21 -45.73
N PRO A 32 -17.93 11.64 -44.45
CA PRO A 32 -17.15 10.90 -43.47
C PRO A 32 -17.74 9.51 -43.24
N PHE A 33 -16.90 8.48 -43.23
CA PHE A 33 -17.32 7.10 -42.91
C PHE A 33 -17.10 6.73 -41.43
N LYS A 34 -16.29 7.53 -40.70
CA LYS A 34 -16.09 7.39 -39.25
C LYS A 34 -15.94 8.78 -38.63
N TYR A 35 -16.79 9.09 -37.66
CA TYR A 35 -16.65 10.28 -36.81
C TYR A 35 -15.72 9.97 -35.65
N GLN A 36 -14.79 10.88 -35.36
CA GLN A 36 -13.78 10.68 -34.33
C GLN A 36 -13.28 12.03 -33.80
N GLY A 37 -12.46 12.02 -32.75
CA GLY A 37 -11.82 13.23 -32.23
C GLY A 37 -10.41 12.90 -31.75
N LEU A 38 -9.72 13.91 -31.23
CA LEU A 38 -8.47 13.67 -30.53
C LEU A 38 -8.74 13.32 -29.08
N THR A 39 -7.99 12.33 -28.59
CA THR A 39 -7.95 11.96 -27.18
C THR A 39 -6.50 11.77 -26.77
N ILE A 40 -6.29 11.57 -25.48
CA ILE A 40 -4.99 11.38 -24.87
C ILE A 40 -4.91 9.95 -24.36
N LEU A 41 -3.88 9.22 -24.78
CA LEU A 41 -3.55 7.90 -24.28
C LEU A 41 -2.53 8.03 -23.15
N VAL A 42 -2.82 7.41 -22.01
CA VAL A 42 -1.89 7.32 -20.88
C VAL A 42 -1.79 5.87 -20.42
N LYS A 43 -0.68 5.54 -19.76
CA LYS A 43 -0.56 4.23 -19.13
C LYS A 43 -1.44 4.16 -17.90
N LYS A 44 -2.11 3.02 -17.72
CA LYS A 44 -2.86 2.72 -16.51
C LYS A 44 -1.86 2.42 -15.38
N GLU A 45 -1.71 3.35 -14.46
CA GLU A 45 -0.93 3.10 -13.25
C GLU A 45 -1.73 2.17 -12.32
N ILE A 46 -1.10 1.05 -11.94
CA ILE A 46 -1.62 0.17 -10.90
C ILE A 46 -1.05 0.72 -9.59
N PRO A 47 -1.89 1.09 -8.61
CA PRO A 47 -1.41 1.56 -7.32
C PRO A 47 -0.54 0.44 -6.71
N ARG A 48 0.75 0.75 -6.48
CA ARG A 48 1.64 -0.15 -5.76
C ARG A 48 1.43 0.08 -4.28
N SER A 49 0.95 -0.96 -3.63
CA SER A 49 0.93 -1.11 -2.18
C SER A 49 2.37 -1.03 -1.62
N THR A 50 2.58 -0.29 -0.53
CA THR A 50 3.86 -0.26 0.16
C THR A 50 3.78 -1.11 1.42
N LEU A 51 4.87 -1.78 1.80
CA LEU A 51 4.88 -2.69 2.96
C LEU A 51 4.65 -1.98 4.30
N ASP A 52 4.81 -0.65 4.34
CA ASP A 52 4.60 0.22 5.48
C ASP A 52 3.18 0.81 5.57
N SER A 53 2.27 0.46 4.64
CA SER A 53 0.91 1.02 4.58
C SER A 53 0.13 0.91 5.89
N PHE A 54 0.36 -0.13 6.71
CA PHE A 54 -0.32 -0.27 8.01
C PHE A 54 0.18 0.71 9.08
N MET A 55 1.41 1.23 8.96
CA MET A 55 1.95 2.21 9.91
C MET A 55 1.60 3.65 9.52
N GLN A 56 1.25 3.90 8.25
CA GLN A 56 0.93 5.23 7.70
C GLN A 56 -0.17 6.01 8.44
N PRO A 57 -1.22 5.39 9.03
CA PRO A 57 -2.25 6.14 9.74
C PRO A 57 -1.72 6.97 10.93
N PHE A 58 -0.56 6.61 11.49
CA PHE A 58 0.06 7.39 12.56
C PHE A 58 1.51 7.75 12.21
N GLN A 59 1.91 8.98 12.53
CA GLN A 59 3.31 9.38 12.41
C GLN A 59 4.19 8.53 13.34
N SER A 60 5.43 8.27 12.93
CA SER A 60 6.41 7.49 13.71
C SER A 60 6.65 8.09 15.10
N THR A 61 6.53 9.41 15.25
CA THR A 61 6.60 10.13 16.53
C THR A 61 5.48 9.72 17.49
N LEU A 62 4.25 9.58 16.99
CA LEU A 62 3.10 9.18 17.80
C LEU A 62 3.23 7.73 18.26
N TRP A 63 3.71 6.83 17.40
CA TRP A 63 3.99 5.43 17.77
C TRP A 63 4.97 5.33 18.95
N LEU A 64 6.05 6.12 18.92
CA LEU A 64 7.02 6.18 20.02
C LEU A 64 6.42 6.76 21.29
N LEU A 65 5.61 7.83 21.19
CA LEU A 65 4.94 8.44 22.34
C LEU A 65 3.92 7.49 22.98
N VAL A 66 3.13 6.78 22.19
CA VAL A 66 2.20 5.76 22.69
C VAL A 66 2.99 4.67 23.40
N GLY A 67 4.03 4.11 22.78
CA GLY A 67 4.89 3.10 23.41
C GLY A 67 5.51 3.58 24.72
N LEU A 68 6.01 4.81 24.78
CA LEU A 68 6.54 5.40 26.01
C LEU A 68 5.45 5.57 27.08
N SER A 69 4.26 6.01 26.70
CA SER A 69 3.14 6.23 27.62
C SER A 69 2.71 4.94 28.33
N VAL A 70 2.72 3.79 27.64
CA VAL A 70 2.47 2.46 28.24
C VAL A 70 3.42 2.19 29.41
N HIS A 71 4.73 2.45 29.20
CA HIS A 71 5.74 2.20 30.24
C HIS A 71 5.60 3.16 31.42
N VAL A 72 5.30 4.44 31.16
CA VAL A 72 5.05 5.44 32.22
C VAL A 72 3.83 5.05 33.06
N VAL A 73 2.74 4.62 32.42
CA VAL A 73 1.52 4.18 33.11
C VAL A 73 1.76 2.89 33.90
N ALA A 74 2.49 1.92 33.34
CA ALA A 74 2.86 0.70 34.05
C ALA A 74 3.67 0.99 35.32
N VAL A 75 4.67 1.88 35.24
CA VAL A 75 5.47 2.30 36.41
C VAL A 75 4.60 3.04 37.43
N MET A 76 3.70 3.94 36.98
CA MET A 76 2.81 4.66 37.89
C MET A 76 1.80 3.74 38.58
N LEU A 77 1.22 2.75 37.87
CA LEU A 77 0.37 1.73 38.46
C LEU A 77 1.13 0.93 39.52
N TYR A 78 2.37 0.53 39.23
CA TYR A 78 3.23 -0.16 40.18
C TYR A 78 3.50 0.69 41.44
N LEU A 79 3.87 1.95 41.28
CA LEU A 79 4.14 2.85 42.41
C LEU A 79 2.89 3.11 43.25
N LEU A 80 1.75 3.40 42.60
CA LEU A 80 0.49 3.67 43.30
C LEU A 80 0.01 2.45 44.10
N ASP A 81 0.14 1.24 43.54
CA ASP A 81 -0.26 0.03 44.26
C ASP A 81 0.72 -0.31 45.40
N ARG A 82 2.02 -0.06 45.22
CA ARG A 82 3.04 -0.28 46.25
C ARG A 82 2.94 0.68 47.44
N PHE A 83 2.62 1.95 47.18
CA PHE A 83 2.54 2.99 48.20
C PHE A 83 1.13 3.18 48.79
N SER A 84 0.09 2.52 48.24
CA SER A 84 -1.26 2.63 48.77
C SER A 84 -1.38 1.98 50.15
N PRO A 85 -1.75 2.72 51.21
CA PRO A 85 -1.97 2.17 52.54
C PRO A 85 -3.19 1.24 52.59
N PHE A 86 -4.11 1.35 51.61
CA PHE A 86 -5.33 0.54 51.51
C PHE A 86 -5.11 -0.83 50.87
N GLY A 87 -4.03 -1.03 50.11
CA GLY A 87 -3.67 -2.35 49.54
C GLY A 87 -3.14 -3.34 50.58
N ARG A 88 -2.89 -2.89 51.81
CA ARG A 88 -2.37 -3.69 52.93
C ARG A 88 -3.44 -4.06 53.97
N PHE A 89 -4.70 -3.68 53.79
CA PHE A 89 -5.76 -4.16 54.68
C PHE A 89 -6.09 -5.61 54.34
N LYS A 90 -5.31 -6.53 54.92
CA LYS A 90 -5.66 -7.93 55.12
C LYS A 90 -6.96 -7.97 55.92
N VAL A 91 -8.08 -8.26 55.26
CA VAL A 91 -9.23 -8.84 55.93
C VAL A 91 -8.93 -10.34 56.03
N ASN A 92 -8.82 -10.80 57.27
CA ASN A 92 -8.53 -12.17 57.72
C ASN A 92 -8.97 -13.29 56.76
N SER A 93 -8.02 -14.14 56.35
CA SER A 93 -8.05 -15.62 56.44
C SER A 93 -7.17 -16.25 55.37
N GLU A 94 -6.17 -17.03 55.79
CA GLU A 94 -5.58 -18.28 55.24
C GLU A 94 -5.67 -18.69 53.75
N GLU A 95 -6.09 -17.84 52.81
CA GLU A 95 -6.04 -18.11 51.37
C GLU A 95 -4.84 -17.35 50.77
N GLU A 96 -4.14 -18.07 49.89
CA GLU A 96 -2.94 -17.75 49.11
C GLU A 96 -2.48 -16.28 49.14
N GLU A 97 -1.19 -16.05 49.44
CA GLU A 97 -0.54 -14.76 49.21
C GLU A 97 -0.74 -14.35 47.75
N GLU A 98 -1.83 -13.64 47.46
CA GLU A 98 -1.99 -13.02 46.17
C GLU A 98 -0.95 -11.88 46.14
N ASP A 99 0.24 -12.18 45.60
CA ASP A 99 1.39 -11.30 45.59
C ASP A 99 1.01 -9.88 45.09
N ALA A 100 1.61 -8.86 45.71
CA ALA A 100 1.44 -7.47 45.26
C ALA A 100 1.79 -7.35 43.76
N LEU A 101 1.16 -6.41 43.05
CA LEU A 101 1.43 -6.20 41.62
C LEU A 101 2.95 -6.06 41.38
N THR A 102 3.51 -7.02 40.64
CA THR A 102 4.90 -6.97 40.21
C THR A 102 5.02 -5.99 39.06
N LEU A 103 6.21 -5.39 38.87
CA LEU A 103 6.43 -4.47 37.74
C LEU A 103 6.10 -5.13 36.40
N SER A 104 6.40 -6.43 36.27
CA SER A 104 6.04 -7.24 35.10
C SER A 104 4.53 -7.40 34.92
N SER A 105 3.76 -7.65 35.99
CA SER A 105 2.30 -7.78 35.85
C SER A 105 1.63 -6.44 35.50
N ALA A 106 2.14 -5.32 36.02
CA ALA A 106 1.69 -3.97 35.64
C ALA A 106 2.03 -3.63 34.16
N MET A 107 3.19 -4.07 33.66
CA MET A 107 3.55 -3.92 32.24
C MET A 107 2.64 -4.75 31.34
N TRP A 108 2.39 -6.02 31.68
CA TRP A 108 1.45 -6.87 30.95
C TRP A 108 0.04 -6.32 30.97
N PHE A 109 -0.43 -5.79 32.11
CA PHE A 109 -1.72 -5.13 32.20
C PHE A 109 -1.82 -3.92 31.27
N SER A 110 -0.81 -3.03 31.26
CA SER A 110 -0.85 -1.81 30.44
C SER A 110 -0.83 -2.13 28.93
N TRP A 111 0.01 -3.09 28.50
CA TRP A 111 0.03 -3.59 27.11
C TRP A 111 -1.23 -4.35 26.72
N GLY A 112 -1.77 -5.17 27.63
CA GLY A 112 -3.00 -5.92 27.42
C GLY A 112 -4.19 -5.01 27.15
N VAL A 113 -4.34 -3.94 27.95
CA VAL A 113 -5.40 -2.93 27.75
C VAL A 113 -5.22 -2.18 26.42
N LEU A 114 -4.00 -1.79 26.04
CA LEU A 114 -3.75 -1.08 24.78
C LEU A 114 -4.07 -1.95 23.55
N LEU A 115 -3.69 -3.23 23.60
CA LEU A 115 -3.88 -4.18 22.49
C LEU A 115 -5.27 -4.83 22.49
N ASN A 116 -6.17 -4.44 23.40
CA ASN A 116 -7.46 -5.11 23.64
C ASN A 116 -7.30 -6.63 23.84
N SER A 117 -6.21 -7.04 24.49
CA SER A 117 -5.87 -8.42 24.78
C SER A 117 -6.21 -8.76 26.23
N GLY A 118 -6.85 -9.90 26.46
CA GLY A 118 -7.17 -10.41 27.80
C GLY A 118 -5.98 -11.02 28.56
N ILE A 119 -4.76 -10.83 28.07
CA ILE A 119 -3.54 -11.38 28.66
C ILE A 119 -3.06 -10.42 29.76
N GLY A 120 -3.50 -10.68 31.00
CA GLY A 120 -3.04 -9.93 32.17
C GLY A 120 -3.42 -10.64 33.46
N GLU A 121 -2.44 -11.26 34.12
CA GLU A 121 -2.63 -12.00 35.38
C GLU A 121 -2.62 -11.09 36.63
N GLY A 122 -2.81 -9.78 36.48
CA GLY A 122 -2.76 -8.84 37.61
C GLY A 122 -3.64 -7.61 37.41
N ALA A 123 -4.72 -7.52 38.18
CA ALA A 123 -5.58 -6.35 38.23
C ALA A 123 -5.17 -5.39 39.38
N PRO A 124 -5.25 -4.06 39.20
CA PRO A 124 -4.95 -3.10 40.26
C PRO A 124 -5.92 -3.24 41.46
N ARG A 125 -5.33 -3.38 42.65
CA ARG A 125 -6.10 -3.50 43.91
C ARG A 125 -6.46 -2.16 44.49
N SER A 126 -5.51 -1.24 44.55
CA SER A 126 -5.73 0.08 45.16
C SER A 126 -6.76 0.91 44.40
N PHE A 127 -7.60 1.66 45.12
CA PHE A 127 -8.62 2.52 44.53
C PHE A 127 -8.01 3.54 43.55
N SER A 128 -6.86 4.13 43.90
CA SER A 128 -6.10 5.03 43.04
C SER A 128 -5.64 4.36 41.74
N ALA A 129 -5.12 3.13 41.80
CA ALA A 129 -4.68 2.41 40.62
C ALA A 129 -5.87 1.94 39.75
N ARG A 130 -7.04 1.65 40.34
CA ARG A 130 -8.27 1.35 39.59
C ARG A 130 -8.76 2.55 38.79
N ILE A 131 -8.78 3.75 39.39
CA ILE A 131 -9.14 4.97 38.66
C ILE A 131 -8.14 5.24 37.53
N LEU A 132 -6.83 5.11 37.80
CA LEU A 132 -5.82 5.25 36.75
C LEU A 132 -5.99 4.21 35.64
N GLY A 133 -6.30 2.96 35.98
CA GLY A 133 -6.58 1.88 35.04
C GLY A 133 -7.83 2.15 34.17
N MET A 134 -8.89 2.71 34.75
CA MET A 134 -10.09 3.11 33.99
C MET A 134 -9.78 4.24 33.00
N VAL A 135 -9.02 5.25 33.43
CA VAL A 135 -8.58 6.34 32.53
C VAL A 135 -7.68 5.82 31.42
N TRP A 136 -6.76 4.90 31.75
CA TRP A 136 -5.89 4.24 30.76
C TRP A 136 -6.70 3.44 29.74
N ALA A 137 -7.70 2.68 30.18
CA ALA A 137 -8.60 1.96 29.28
C ALA A 137 -9.39 2.90 28.35
N GLY A 138 -9.87 4.03 28.87
CA GLY A 138 -10.50 5.07 28.04
C GLY A 138 -9.55 5.64 27.00
N PHE A 139 -8.31 5.96 27.38
CA PHE A 139 -7.27 6.43 26.47
C PHE A 139 -6.94 5.40 25.38
N ALA A 140 -6.75 4.14 25.77
CA ALA A 140 -6.49 3.04 24.84
C ALA A 140 -7.61 2.88 23.80
N MET A 141 -8.87 2.91 24.25
CA MET A 141 -10.04 2.87 23.37
C MET A 141 -10.07 4.02 22.37
N ILE A 142 -9.74 5.25 22.81
CA ILE A 142 -9.68 6.42 21.92
C ILE A 142 -8.57 6.28 20.87
N ILE A 143 -7.39 5.79 21.26
CA ILE A 143 -6.27 5.58 20.34
C ILE A 143 -6.62 4.53 19.28
N VAL A 144 -7.17 3.39 19.69
CA VAL A 144 -7.59 2.33 18.75
C VAL A 144 -8.69 2.83 17.83
N ALA A 145 -9.69 3.54 18.34
CA ALA A 145 -10.77 4.11 17.53
C ALA A 145 -10.25 5.18 16.54
N SER A 146 -9.26 5.98 16.94
CA SER A 146 -8.64 6.98 16.07
C SER A 146 -7.81 6.32 14.96
N TYR A 147 -7.11 5.22 15.28
CA TYR A 147 -6.38 4.44 14.30
C TYR A 147 -7.32 3.85 13.23
N THR A 148 -8.42 3.22 13.66
CA THR A 148 -9.40 2.63 12.73
C THR A 148 -10.11 3.69 11.89
N ALA A 149 -10.45 4.84 12.49
CA ALA A 149 -11.04 5.98 11.77
C ALA A 149 -10.08 6.54 10.71
N ASN A 150 -8.80 6.72 11.04
CA ASN A 150 -7.83 7.27 10.09
C ASN A 150 -7.48 6.27 8.98
N LEU A 151 -7.39 4.98 9.30
CA LEU A 151 -7.24 3.92 8.30
C LEU A 151 -8.43 3.90 7.32
N ALA A 152 -9.66 4.01 7.83
CA ALA A 152 -10.84 4.06 6.98
C ALA A 152 -10.85 5.32 6.09
N ALA A 153 -10.48 6.48 6.65
CA ALA A 153 -10.36 7.73 5.89
C ALA A 153 -9.31 7.61 4.78
N PHE A 154 -8.16 6.99 5.06
CA PHE A 154 -7.10 6.76 4.08
C PHE A 154 -7.60 5.89 2.91
N LEU A 155 -8.29 4.78 3.19
CA LEU A 155 -8.81 3.90 2.14
C LEU A 155 -9.87 4.56 1.24
N VAL A 156 -10.57 5.58 1.76
CA VAL A 156 -11.54 6.36 0.97
C VAL A 156 -10.86 7.44 0.12
N LEU A 157 -9.77 8.03 0.64
CA LEU A 157 -9.06 9.16 0.02
C LEU A 157 -7.92 8.73 -0.90
N ASP A 158 -7.40 7.52 -0.78
CA ASP A 158 -6.37 6.96 -1.66
C ASP A 158 -6.98 6.58 -3.03
N ARG A 159 -7.47 7.61 -3.73
CA ARG A 159 -7.75 7.54 -5.14
C ARG A 159 -6.42 7.71 -5.86
N PRO A 160 -6.06 6.81 -6.80
CA PRO A 160 -4.87 7.02 -7.63
C PRO A 160 -4.96 8.41 -8.26
N GLU A 161 -3.82 9.10 -8.37
CA GLU A 161 -3.75 10.47 -8.93
C GLU A 161 -4.71 10.60 -10.11
N GLU A 162 -5.57 11.62 -10.06
CA GLU A 162 -6.56 11.82 -11.11
C GLU A 162 -5.84 11.85 -12.46
N ARG A 163 -6.27 10.94 -13.35
CA ARG A 163 -5.79 10.90 -14.73
C ARG A 163 -5.98 12.28 -15.34
N ILE A 164 -5.15 12.63 -16.32
CA ILE A 164 -5.24 13.90 -17.05
C ILE A 164 -6.69 14.17 -17.43
N THR A 165 -7.25 15.25 -16.91
CA THR A 165 -8.68 15.56 -17.09
C THR A 165 -9.05 15.86 -18.55
N GLY A 166 -8.07 16.24 -19.37
CA GLY A 166 -8.19 16.47 -20.79
C GLY A 166 -7.21 17.53 -21.28
N ILE A 167 -7.53 18.17 -22.40
CA ILE A 167 -6.66 19.17 -23.04
C ILE A 167 -6.41 20.44 -22.20
N ASN A 168 -7.29 20.72 -21.23
CA ASN A 168 -7.19 21.87 -20.33
C ASN A 168 -6.46 21.57 -19.02
N ASP A 169 -5.96 20.35 -18.86
CA ASP A 169 -5.24 19.96 -17.66
C ASP A 169 -3.98 20.82 -17.46
N PRO A 170 -3.71 21.33 -16.24
CA PRO A 170 -2.51 22.11 -15.94
C PRO A 170 -1.20 21.40 -16.33
N ARG A 171 -1.14 20.07 -16.22
CA ARG A 171 0.05 19.27 -16.57
C ARG A 171 0.36 19.31 -18.07
N LEU A 172 -0.68 19.46 -18.91
CA LEU A 172 -0.52 19.63 -20.36
C LEU A 172 -0.30 21.10 -20.72
N ARG A 173 -1.09 22.01 -20.15
CA ARG A 173 -1.04 23.45 -20.48
C ARG A 173 0.26 24.12 -20.06
N ASN A 174 0.85 23.69 -18.94
CA ASN A 174 2.15 24.15 -18.46
C ASN A 174 3.18 23.02 -18.60
N PRO A 175 3.82 22.87 -19.78
CA PRO A 175 4.74 21.76 -20.03
C PRO A 175 5.93 21.81 -19.06
N SER A 176 6.26 20.64 -18.51
CA SER A 176 7.43 20.45 -17.65
C SER A 176 8.26 19.26 -18.14
N ASP A 177 9.56 19.27 -17.92
CA ASP A 177 10.44 18.16 -18.35
C ASP A 177 10.15 16.85 -17.56
N LYS A 178 9.40 16.94 -16.46
CA LYS A 178 8.93 15.79 -15.69
C LYS A 178 7.75 15.07 -16.37
N PHE A 179 6.96 15.77 -17.18
CA PHE A 179 5.76 15.24 -17.79
C PHE A 179 5.84 15.41 -19.32
N ILE A 180 6.43 14.41 -19.96
CA ILE A 180 6.67 14.40 -21.42
C ILE A 180 5.43 13.89 -22.14
N TYR A 181 4.93 14.68 -23.09
CA TYR A 181 3.85 14.30 -24.00
C TYR A 181 4.18 14.68 -25.44
N ALA A 182 3.63 13.92 -26.39
CA ALA A 182 3.98 14.03 -27.79
C ALA A 182 2.84 13.60 -28.72
N THR A 183 3.03 13.87 -30.02
CA THR A 183 2.22 13.34 -31.11
C THR A 183 3.11 12.81 -32.25
N VAL A 184 2.52 12.45 -33.39
CA VAL A 184 3.27 11.99 -34.57
C VAL A 184 3.61 13.18 -35.47
N LYS A 185 4.84 13.23 -35.96
CA LYS A 185 5.31 14.28 -36.88
C LYS A 185 4.53 14.28 -38.19
N GLN A 186 4.37 15.47 -38.80
CA GLN A 186 3.76 15.64 -40.13
C GLN A 186 2.34 15.07 -40.24
N SER A 187 1.64 14.94 -39.10
CA SER A 187 0.29 14.41 -39.00
C SER A 187 -0.77 15.51 -39.04
N SER A 188 -2.04 15.11 -39.13
CA SER A 188 -3.17 16.04 -38.94
C SER A 188 -3.18 16.68 -37.55
N VAL A 189 -2.69 15.95 -36.53
CA VAL A 189 -2.58 16.43 -35.15
C VAL A 189 -1.48 17.48 -35.01
N ASP A 190 -0.32 17.23 -35.60
CA ASP A 190 0.81 18.17 -35.66
C ASP A 190 0.39 19.51 -36.29
N ILE A 191 -0.30 19.43 -37.44
CA ILE A 191 -0.87 20.60 -38.12
C ILE A 191 -1.87 21.35 -37.23
N TYR A 192 -2.74 20.64 -36.52
CA TYR A 192 -3.74 21.23 -35.63
C TYR A 192 -3.08 22.06 -34.51
N PHE A 193 -2.10 21.49 -33.81
CA PHE A 193 -1.39 22.18 -32.73
C PHE A 193 -0.52 23.33 -33.23
N ARG A 194 0.07 23.21 -34.42
CA ARG A 194 0.81 24.31 -35.05
C ARG A 194 -0.08 25.50 -35.38
N ARG A 195 -1.34 25.26 -35.74
CA ARG A 195 -2.30 26.32 -36.12
C ARG A 195 -2.91 27.04 -34.91
N GLN A 196 -3.13 26.33 -33.81
CA GLN A 196 -3.82 26.89 -32.65
C GLN A 196 -2.87 27.72 -31.78
N VAL A 197 -3.03 29.04 -31.80
CA VAL A 197 -2.16 29.99 -31.09
C VAL A 197 -2.17 29.74 -29.57
N GLU A 198 -3.34 29.41 -29.01
CA GLU A 198 -3.52 29.08 -27.58
C GLU A 198 -2.77 27.82 -27.13
N LEU A 199 -2.43 26.92 -28.05
CA LEU A 199 -1.74 25.66 -27.79
C LEU A 199 -0.26 25.73 -28.22
N SER A 200 0.25 26.92 -28.57
CA SER A 200 1.62 27.11 -29.05
C SER A 200 2.69 26.67 -28.04
N THR A 201 2.42 26.82 -26.74
CA THR A 201 3.31 26.32 -25.67
C THR A 201 3.40 24.79 -25.69
N MET A 202 2.26 24.11 -25.85
CA MET A 202 2.20 22.66 -25.99
C MET A 202 2.92 22.20 -27.26
N TYR A 203 2.69 22.89 -28.38
CA TYR A 203 3.34 22.59 -29.65
C TYR A 203 4.87 22.60 -29.54
N ARG A 204 5.45 23.65 -28.94
CA ARG A 204 6.91 23.74 -28.73
C ARG A 204 7.48 22.63 -27.85
N HIS A 205 6.70 22.13 -26.89
CA HIS A 205 7.12 21.00 -26.06
C HIS A 205 7.09 19.69 -26.85
N MET A 206 6.00 19.46 -27.60
CA MET A 206 5.83 18.26 -28.43
C MET A 206 6.82 18.20 -29.59
N GLU A 207 7.15 19.32 -30.22
CA GLU A 207 8.08 19.39 -31.36
C GLU A 207 9.43 18.72 -31.07
N LYS A 208 9.89 18.77 -29.81
CA LYS A 208 11.13 18.13 -29.34
C LYS A 208 11.01 16.61 -29.13
N HIS A 209 9.80 16.10 -28.91
CA HIS A 209 9.53 14.73 -28.47
C HIS A 209 8.62 13.94 -29.44
N ASN A 210 8.22 14.54 -30.56
CA ASN A 210 7.34 13.89 -31.53
C ASN A 210 7.99 12.65 -32.15
N TYR A 211 7.16 11.65 -32.41
CA TYR A 211 7.54 10.36 -32.99
C TYR A 211 7.24 10.30 -34.48
N GLU A 212 7.89 9.40 -35.22
CA GLU A 212 7.62 9.22 -36.66
C GLU A 212 6.39 8.35 -36.92
N SER A 213 6.08 7.42 -36.01
CA SER A 213 4.94 6.50 -36.13
C SER A 213 4.12 6.43 -34.84
N ALA A 214 2.81 6.23 -34.99
CA ALA A 214 1.91 6.02 -33.85
C ALA A 214 2.27 4.75 -33.05
N ALA A 215 2.71 3.69 -33.72
CA ALA A 215 3.08 2.43 -33.06
C ALA A 215 4.27 2.60 -32.10
N GLU A 216 5.27 3.40 -32.50
CA GLU A 216 6.43 3.72 -31.66
C GLU A 216 6.01 4.55 -30.44
N ALA A 217 5.15 5.54 -30.64
CA ALA A 217 4.65 6.37 -29.55
C ALA A 217 3.82 5.56 -28.54
N ILE A 218 2.93 4.68 -29.01
CA ILE A 218 2.14 3.79 -28.14
C ILE A 218 3.06 2.88 -27.32
N GLN A 219 4.10 2.31 -27.95
CA GLN A 219 5.07 1.50 -27.22
C GLN A 219 5.87 2.31 -26.21
N ALA A 220 6.25 3.56 -26.55
CA ALA A 220 6.92 4.45 -25.61
C ALA A 220 6.05 4.80 -24.39
N VAL A 221 4.72 4.90 -24.55
CA VAL A 221 3.78 5.04 -23.42
C VAL A 221 3.78 3.77 -22.56
N ARG A 222 3.72 2.59 -23.17
CA ARG A 222 3.81 1.31 -22.44
C ARG A 222 5.12 1.18 -21.67
N ASP A 223 6.23 1.65 -22.22
CA ASP A 223 7.56 1.60 -21.62
C ASP A 223 7.81 2.68 -20.55
N ASN A 224 6.82 3.53 -20.21
CA ASN A 224 6.96 4.69 -19.32
C ASN A 224 7.98 5.75 -19.81
N LYS A 225 8.34 5.75 -21.10
CA LYS A 225 9.22 6.79 -21.69
C LYS A 225 8.43 8.04 -22.08
N LEU A 226 7.17 7.85 -22.45
CA LEU A 226 6.22 8.91 -22.78
C LEU A 226 5.06 8.84 -21.79
N HIS A 227 4.70 9.97 -21.17
CA HIS A 227 3.65 9.98 -20.14
C HIS A 227 2.25 10.08 -20.76
N ALA A 228 2.14 10.82 -21.86
CA ALA A 228 0.89 10.98 -22.59
C ALA A 228 1.11 11.07 -24.11
N PHE A 229 0.26 10.41 -24.87
CA PHE A 229 0.27 10.44 -26.33
C PHE A 229 -1.04 10.99 -26.87
N ILE A 230 -0.98 12.03 -27.71
CA ILE A 230 -2.16 12.68 -28.28
C ILE A 230 -2.38 12.20 -29.71
N TRP A 231 -3.51 11.55 -29.96
CA TRP A 231 -3.82 10.96 -31.26
C TRP A 231 -5.32 10.78 -31.51
N ASP A 232 -5.65 10.28 -32.71
CA ASP A 232 -7.01 9.96 -33.15
C ASP A 232 -7.67 8.93 -32.24
N SER A 233 -8.88 9.23 -31.77
CA SER A 233 -9.58 8.43 -30.75
C SER A 233 -9.92 7.02 -31.23
N ALA A 234 -10.27 6.87 -32.50
CA ALA A 234 -10.59 5.55 -33.07
C ALA A 234 -9.40 4.57 -32.96
N VAL A 235 -8.17 5.07 -33.06
CA VAL A 235 -6.95 4.24 -32.94
C VAL A 235 -6.63 4.00 -31.47
N LEU A 236 -6.70 5.05 -30.64
CA LEU A 236 -6.35 4.95 -29.22
C LEU A 236 -7.34 4.12 -28.41
N GLU A 237 -8.64 4.22 -28.70
CA GLU A 237 -9.67 3.39 -28.07
C GLU A 237 -9.48 1.91 -28.44
N PHE A 238 -9.11 1.62 -29.69
CA PHE A 238 -8.76 0.26 -30.12
C PHE A 238 -7.52 -0.29 -29.38
N GLU A 239 -6.46 0.51 -29.26
CA GLU A 239 -5.25 0.07 -28.55
C GLU A 239 -5.48 -0.12 -27.04
N ALA A 240 -6.30 0.74 -26.43
CA ALA A 240 -6.69 0.63 -25.03
C ALA A 240 -7.65 -0.55 -24.78
N SER A 241 -8.48 -0.91 -25.76
CA SER A 241 -9.38 -2.07 -25.67
C SER A 241 -8.62 -3.39 -25.86
N GLN A 242 -7.60 -3.39 -26.71
CA GLN A 242 -6.81 -4.59 -27.01
C GLN A 242 -5.88 -5.00 -25.86
N LYS A 243 -5.20 -4.03 -25.23
CA LYS A 243 -4.36 -4.26 -24.04
C LYS A 243 -4.79 -3.30 -22.94
N CYS A 244 -5.35 -3.86 -21.87
CA CYS A 244 -5.91 -3.09 -20.74
C CYS A 244 -4.85 -2.43 -19.82
N ASP A 245 -3.61 -2.30 -20.29
CA ASP A 245 -2.52 -1.57 -19.65
C ASP A 245 -2.51 -0.08 -20.01
N LEU A 246 -3.25 0.31 -21.05
CA LEU A 246 -3.42 1.69 -21.48
C LEU A 246 -4.87 2.13 -21.31
N VAL A 247 -5.08 3.43 -21.14
CA VAL A 247 -6.40 4.04 -21.03
C VAL A 247 -6.43 5.37 -21.77
N THR A 248 -7.53 5.65 -22.44
CA THR A 248 -7.81 6.98 -22.99
C THR A 248 -8.36 7.89 -21.89
N THR A 249 -8.09 9.18 -21.98
CA THR A 249 -8.47 10.14 -20.94
C THR A 249 -8.88 11.50 -21.51
N GLY A 250 -9.74 12.17 -20.75
CA GLY A 250 -10.39 13.42 -21.13
C GLY A 250 -11.50 13.32 -22.17
N GLU A 251 -12.17 14.44 -22.40
CA GLU A 251 -13.16 14.57 -23.46
C GLU A 251 -12.53 14.64 -24.84
N LEU A 252 -13.24 14.12 -25.85
CA LEU A 252 -12.85 14.25 -27.25
C LEU A 252 -12.83 15.72 -27.67
N PHE A 253 -11.64 16.22 -28.00
CA PHE A 253 -11.45 17.56 -28.58
C PHE A 253 -11.15 17.43 -30.07
N PHE A 254 -11.28 18.54 -30.82
CA PHE A 254 -11.07 18.55 -32.27
C PHE A 254 -11.84 17.43 -33.00
N ARG A 255 -13.17 17.45 -32.87
CA ARG A 255 -14.05 16.49 -33.56
C ARG A 255 -13.87 16.63 -35.08
N SER A 256 -13.54 15.52 -35.72
CA SER A 256 -13.30 15.41 -37.16
C SER A 256 -13.86 14.08 -37.66
N GLY A 257 -13.56 13.73 -38.90
CA GLY A 257 -13.95 12.44 -39.45
C GLY A 257 -12.96 11.94 -40.49
N PHE A 258 -12.90 10.62 -40.63
CA PHE A 258 -12.19 9.98 -41.72
C PHE A 258 -13.05 9.96 -42.97
N GLY A 259 -12.45 10.29 -44.11
CA GLY A 259 -13.12 10.30 -45.41
C GLY A 259 -12.23 9.70 -46.49
N ILE A 260 -12.86 9.24 -47.57
CA ILE A 260 -12.16 8.78 -48.77
C ILE A 260 -11.73 10.02 -49.56
N GLY A 261 -10.43 10.08 -49.88
CA GLY A 261 -9.85 11.17 -50.67
C GLY A 261 -9.85 10.84 -52.15
N MET A 262 -10.28 11.77 -53.00
CA MET A 262 -10.26 11.68 -54.46
C MET A 262 -9.69 12.97 -55.05
N ARG A 263 -9.21 12.93 -56.28
CA ARG A 263 -8.86 14.17 -57.01
C ARG A 263 -10.10 15.05 -57.17
N LYS A 264 -9.90 16.37 -57.24
CA LYS A 264 -10.98 17.31 -57.54
C LYS A 264 -11.67 16.93 -58.85
N ASP A 265 -12.99 17.14 -58.88
CA ASP A 265 -13.85 16.88 -60.04
C ASP A 265 -13.91 15.39 -60.43
N SER A 266 -13.55 14.48 -59.51
CA SER A 266 -13.70 13.05 -59.74
C SER A 266 -15.18 12.68 -59.91
N PRO A 267 -15.56 11.97 -60.99
CA PRO A 267 -16.95 11.60 -61.24
C PRO A 267 -17.50 10.63 -60.18
N TRP A 268 -16.62 9.98 -59.40
CA TRP A 268 -16.98 8.99 -58.41
C TRP A 268 -17.46 9.58 -57.09
N LYS A 269 -17.16 10.86 -56.81
CA LYS A 269 -17.39 11.47 -55.50
C LYS A 269 -18.84 11.36 -55.03
N GLN A 270 -19.80 11.63 -55.93
CA GLN A 270 -21.22 11.56 -55.61
C GLN A 270 -21.66 10.13 -55.27
N ASN A 271 -21.29 9.16 -56.12
CA ASN A 271 -21.67 7.76 -55.96
C ASN A 271 -21.05 7.15 -54.69
N VAL A 272 -19.77 7.43 -54.43
CA VAL A 272 -19.07 6.99 -53.21
C VAL A 272 -19.70 7.59 -51.96
N SER A 273 -20.04 8.88 -51.99
CA SER A 273 -20.67 9.55 -50.85
C SER A 273 -22.05 8.97 -50.54
N LEU A 274 -22.87 8.70 -51.57
CA LEU A 274 -24.18 8.06 -51.40
C LEU A 274 -24.05 6.62 -50.86
N ALA A 275 -23.06 5.86 -51.32
CA ALA A 275 -22.79 4.51 -50.82
C ALA A 275 -22.39 4.50 -49.34
N ILE A 276 -21.56 5.46 -48.91
CA ILE A 276 -21.20 5.62 -47.48
C ILE A 276 -22.43 5.96 -46.64
N LEU A 277 -23.29 6.88 -47.12
CA LEU A 277 -24.52 7.23 -46.40
C LEU A 277 -25.46 6.04 -46.28
N SER A 278 -25.67 5.29 -47.38
CA SER A 278 -26.48 4.07 -47.35
C SER A 278 -25.92 3.00 -46.40
N SER A 279 -24.58 2.89 -46.31
CA SER A 279 -23.89 1.99 -45.38
C SER A 279 -23.99 2.41 -43.91
N HIS A 280 -24.22 3.70 -43.64
CA HIS A 280 -24.56 4.18 -42.31
C HIS A 280 -26.03 3.92 -41.98
N GLU A 281 -26.94 4.19 -42.92
CA GLU A 281 -28.39 4.01 -42.74
C GLU A 281 -28.78 2.55 -42.53
N ASN A 282 -28.15 1.62 -43.25
CA ASN A 282 -28.44 0.18 -43.13
C ASN A 282 -27.73 -0.52 -41.95
N GLY A 283 -26.94 0.20 -41.16
CA GLY A 283 -26.22 -0.33 -40.00
C GLY A 283 -24.91 -1.08 -40.31
N PHE A 284 -24.53 -1.23 -41.58
CA PHE A 284 -23.31 -1.96 -41.97
C PHE A 284 -22.04 -1.37 -41.33
N MET A 285 -21.96 -0.05 -41.20
CA MET A 285 -20.83 0.61 -40.56
C MET A 285 -20.72 0.31 -39.05
N GLU A 286 -21.86 0.13 -38.37
CA GLU A 286 -21.90 -0.24 -36.95
C GLU A 286 -21.43 -1.69 -36.76
N ASP A 287 -21.83 -2.59 -37.67
CA ASP A 287 -21.39 -3.99 -37.64
C ASP A 287 -19.88 -4.12 -37.84
N LEU A 288 -19.31 -3.31 -38.73
CA LEU A 288 -17.86 -3.21 -38.89
C LEU A 288 -17.17 -2.68 -37.62
N ASP A 289 -17.73 -1.65 -36.97
CA ASP A 289 -17.14 -1.09 -35.75
C ASP A 289 -17.13 -2.11 -34.60
N LYS A 290 -18.22 -2.86 -34.43
CA LYS A 290 -18.30 -3.95 -33.44
C LYS A 290 -17.33 -5.08 -33.74
N THR A 291 -17.20 -5.45 -35.02
CA THR A 291 -16.36 -6.58 -35.43
C THR A 291 -14.87 -6.26 -35.28
N TRP A 292 -14.45 -5.05 -35.64
CA TRP A 292 -13.03 -4.71 -35.77
C TRP A 292 -12.47 -3.78 -34.68
N VAL A 293 -13.30 -2.94 -34.04
CA VAL A 293 -12.83 -1.89 -33.11
C VAL A 293 -13.20 -2.20 -31.66
N ARG A 294 -14.45 -2.61 -31.40
CA ARG A 294 -14.97 -2.90 -30.05
C ARG A 294 -14.98 -4.40 -29.71
N TYR A 295 -13.97 -5.14 -30.14
CA TYR A 295 -13.92 -6.59 -29.95
C TYR A 295 -13.76 -6.99 -28.47
N GLN A 296 -13.00 -6.22 -27.69
CA GLN A 296 -12.62 -6.57 -26.34
C GLN A 296 -12.99 -5.44 -25.37
N GLU A 297 -14.02 -5.64 -24.56
CA GLU A 297 -14.27 -4.74 -23.44
C GLU A 297 -13.28 -5.06 -22.32
N CYS A 298 -12.27 -4.20 -22.17
CA CYS A 298 -11.52 -4.14 -20.92
C CYS A 298 -12.51 -3.81 -19.82
N ASP A 299 -12.76 -4.77 -18.92
CA ASP A 299 -13.71 -4.61 -17.82
C ASP A 299 -13.34 -3.34 -17.06
N SER A 300 -14.12 -2.28 -17.30
CA SER A 300 -14.11 -1.07 -16.51
C SER A 300 -14.81 -1.41 -15.21
N ARG A 301 -14.27 -2.38 -14.45
CA ARG A 301 -14.44 -2.45 -13.01
C ARG A 301 -13.83 -1.18 -12.47
N SER A 302 -14.64 -0.14 -12.61
CA SER A 302 -14.55 1.15 -12.01
C SER A 302 -14.18 0.89 -10.57
N ASN A 303 -12.96 1.27 -10.23
CA ASN A 303 -12.55 1.65 -8.88
C ASN A 303 -13.30 0.86 -7.81
N ALA A 304 -13.16 -0.47 -7.81
CA ALA A 304 -13.50 -1.21 -6.61
C ALA A 304 -12.72 -0.51 -5.49
N PRO A 305 -13.39 -0.04 -4.42
CA PRO A 305 -12.72 0.67 -3.34
C PRO A 305 -11.49 -0.14 -2.98
N ALA A 306 -10.31 0.50 -2.95
CA ALA A 306 -9.00 -0.14 -2.87
C ALA A 306 -9.12 -1.41 -2.02
N THR A 307 -9.22 -2.57 -2.67
CA THR A 307 -9.40 -3.80 -1.92
C THR A 307 -8.13 -3.95 -1.13
N LEU A 308 -8.23 -4.24 0.16
CA LEU A 308 -7.06 -4.55 0.97
C LEU A 308 -6.42 -5.79 0.35
N THR A 309 -5.43 -5.58 -0.51
CA THR A 309 -4.70 -6.65 -1.15
C THR A 309 -3.81 -7.32 -0.13
N PHE A 310 -3.44 -8.57 -0.41
CA PHE A 310 -2.43 -9.28 0.38
C PHE A 310 -1.16 -8.43 0.57
N GLU A 311 -0.79 -7.64 -0.45
CA GLU A 311 0.39 -6.78 -0.40
C GLU A 311 0.24 -5.63 0.61
N ASN A 312 -0.93 -4.99 0.72
CA ASN A 312 -1.21 -3.93 1.72
C ASN A 312 -1.10 -4.46 3.16
N MET A 313 -1.43 -5.74 3.39
CA MET A 313 -1.35 -6.38 4.71
C MET A 313 -0.07 -7.20 4.92
N ALA A 314 0.79 -7.32 3.91
CA ALA A 314 2.01 -8.13 3.98
C ALA A 314 2.94 -7.67 5.11
N GLY A 315 3.04 -6.36 5.35
CA GLY A 315 3.80 -5.80 6.47
C GLY A 315 3.35 -6.33 7.84
N VAL A 316 2.04 -6.51 8.05
CA VAL A 316 1.49 -7.05 9.30
C VAL A 316 1.90 -8.52 9.50
N PHE A 317 1.84 -9.33 8.44
CA PHE A 317 2.28 -10.73 8.49
C PHE A 317 3.79 -10.85 8.74
N MET A 318 4.59 -9.97 8.12
CA MET A 318 6.04 -9.91 8.35
C MET A 318 6.39 -9.54 9.79
N LEU A 319 5.62 -8.66 10.43
CA LEU A 319 5.77 -8.33 11.85
C LEU A 319 5.54 -9.56 12.73
N VAL A 320 4.48 -10.34 12.46
CA VAL A 320 4.20 -11.57 13.20
C VAL A 320 5.32 -12.60 13.01
N ALA A 321 5.79 -12.80 11.78
CA ALA A 321 6.91 -13.69 11.49
C ALA A 321 8.19 -13.26 12.23
N GLY A 322 8.53 -11.96 12.22
CA GLY A 322 9.64 -11.41 12.99
C GLY A 322 9.48 -11.62 14.50
N GLY A 323 8.25 -11.46 15.03
CA GLY A 323 7.92 -11.71 16.42
C GLY A 323 8.14 -13.17 16.84
N ILE A 324 7.78 -14.13 15.98
CA ILE A 324 8.03 -15.56 16.22
C ILE A 324 9.54 -15.84 16.28
N VAL A 325 10.32 -15.31 15.32
CA VAL A 325 11.78 -15.48 15.30
C VAL A 325 12.43 -14.87 16.54
N ALA A 326 12.02 -13.66 16.94
CA ALA A 326 12.48 -13.03 18.16
C ALA A 326 12.09 -13.84 19.42
N GLY A 327 10.88 -14.39 19.46
CA GLY A 327 10.42 -15.28 20.54
C GLY A 327 11.27 -16.54 20.66
N ILE A 328 11.62 -17.19 19.55
CA ILE A 328 12.55 -18.33 19.51
C ILE A 328 13.91 -17.93 20.07
N PHE A 329 14.42 -16.75 19.71
CA PHE A 329 15.70 -16.28 20.25
C PHE A 329 15.63 -15.98 21.76
N LEU A 330 14.54 -15.36 22.23
CA LEU A 330 14.33 -15.06 23.64
C LEU A 330 14.22 -16.32 24.50
N ILE A 331 13.54 -17.38 24.05
CA ILE A 331 13.47 -18.63 24.82
C ILE A 331 14.85 -19.30 24.96
N PHE A 332 15.71 -19.22 23.93
CA PHE A 332 17.10 -19.69 24.06
C PHE A 332 17.88 -18.89 25.11
N ILE A 333 17.71 -17.56 25.12
CA ILE A 333 18.32 -16.69 26.14
C ILE A 333 17.79 -17.04 27.54
N GLU A 334 16.49 -17.22 27.71
CA GLU A 334 15.87 -17.57 29.00
C GLU A 334 16.38 -18.92 29.52
N ILE A 335 16.47 -19.93 28.66
CA ILE A 335 17.02 -21.24 29.03
C ILE A 335 18.49 -21.09 29.45
N ALA A 336 19.30 -20.33 28.71
CA ALA A 336 20.70 -20.08 29.04
C ALA A 336 20.83 -19.32 30.38
N TYR A 337 20.03 -18.28 30.57
CA TYR A 337 20.01 -17.48 31.80
C TYR A 337 19.56 -18.31 33.01
N LYS A 338 18.51 -19.12 32.87
CA LYS A 338 18.03 -20.03 33.93
C LYS A 338 19.09 -21.07 34.28
N ARG A 339 19.70 -21.72 33.28
CA ARG A 339 20.81 -22.67 33.50
C ARG A 339 21.98 -22.04 34.24
N HIS A 340 22.37 -20.82 33.86
CA HIS A 340 23.47 -20.11 34.52
C HIS A 340 23.11 -19.73 35.97
N LYS A 341 21.88 -19.24 36.21
CA LYS A 341 21.39 -18.93 37.56
C LYS A 341 21.33 -20.17 38.44
N ASP A 342 20.86 -21.30 37.91
CA ASP A 342 20.75 -22.56 38.65
C ASP A 342 22.13 -23.16 38.94
N ALA A 343 23.08 -23.08 38.01
CA ALA A 343 24.47 -23.46 38.25
C ALA A 343 25.10 -22.63 39.38
N ARG A 344 24.86 -21.30 39.37
CA ARG A 344 25.35 -20.40 40.43
C ARG A 344 24.70 -20.67 41.79
N ARG A 345 23.40 -20.99 41.82
CA ARG A 345 22.71 -21.41 43.06
C ARG A 345 23.28 -22.71 43.61
N LYS A 346 23.52 -23.72 42.75
CA LYS A 346 24.14 -24.99 43.17
C LYS A 346 25.54 -24.79 43.75
N GLN A 347 26.37 -23.95 43.12
CA GLN A 347 27.69 -23.58 43.65
C GLN A 347 27.59 -22.88 45.02
N MET A 348 26.64 -21.96 45.18
CA MET A 348 26.44 -21.25 46.45
C MET A 348 25.92 -22.18 47.56
N GLN A 349 25.03 -23.14 47.24
CA GLN A 349 24.56 -24.16 48.18
C GLN A 349 25.69 -25.11 48.61
N LEU A 350 26.54 -25.55 47.68
CA LEU A 350 27.72 -26.37 48.00
C LEU A 350 28.72 -25.61 48.88
N ALA A 351 28.96 -24.32 48.61
CA ALA A 351 29.79 -23.47 49.47
C ALA A 351 29.20 -23.31 50.88
N PHE A 352 27.88 -23.10 51.00
CA PHE A 352 27.21 -23.00 52.30
C PHE A 352 27.24 -24.32 53.07
N ALA A 353 27.06 -25.46 52.38
CA ALA A 353 27.19 -26.79 52.97
C ALA A 353 28.61 -27.07 53.46
N ALA A 354 29.64 -26.72 52.69
CA ALA A 354 31.04 -26.86 53.08
C ALA A 354 31.37 -25.98 54.31
N VAL A 355 30.86 -24.75 54.37
CA VAL A 355 31.02 -23.85 55.53
C VAL A 355 30.32 -24.41 56.77
N ASN A 356 29.13 -25.00 56.63
CA ASN A 356 28.41 -25.60 57.75
C ASN A 356 29.10 -26.87 58.28
N VAL A 357 29.70 -27.70 57.41
CA VAL A 357 30.52 -28.86 57.82
C VAL A 357 31.78 -28.40 58.55
N TRP A 358 32.48 -27.39 58.03
CA TRP A 358 33.65 -26.81 58.69
C TRP A 358 33.29 -26.23 60.07
N ARG A 359 32.15 -25.55 60.19
CA ARG A 359 31.64 -25.01 61.46
C ARG A 359 31.32 -26.11 62.48
N LYS A 360 30.79 -27.27 62.05
CA LYS A 360 30.54 -28.42 62.95
C LYS A 360 31.84 -29.03 63.49
N ASN A 361 32.89 -29.09 62.69
CA ASN A 361 34.19 -29.63 63.13
C ASN A 361 34.95 -28.72 64.10
N LEU A 362 34.51 -27.46 64.27
CA LEU A 362 35.11 -26.47 65.18
C LEU A 362 34.34 -26.30 66.50
N GLN A 363 33.24 -27.03 66.71
CA GLN A 363 32.60 -27.08 68.03
C GLN A 363 33.40 -28.06 68.94
N PRO A 364 34.02 -27.59 70.03
CA PRO A 364 34.74 -28.47 70.95
C PRO A 364 33.74 -29.38 71.69
N TYR A 365 34.08 -30.66 71.79
CA TYR A 365 33.44 -31.63 72.68
C TYR A 365 33.34 -31.05 74.11
N PRO A 366 32.19 -31.18 74.81
CA PRO A 366 32.18 -30.93 76.24
C PRO A 366 32.99 -32.05 76.92
N THR A 367 34.12 -31.68 77.50
CA THR A 367 34.86 -32.54 78.43
C THR A 367 34.10 -32.57 79.75
N ASP A 368 33.47 -33.69 80.07
CA ASP A 368 33.14 -34.00 81.46
C ASP A 368 33.77 -35.35 81.81
N ILE A 369 34.80 -35.29 82.66
CA ILE A 369 35.53 -36.44 83.19
C ILE A 369 35.15 -36.55 84.68
N THR A 370 34.11 -37.32 84.99
CA THR A 370 34.03 -38.10 86.23
C THR A 370 33.35 -39.42 85.91
N GLY A 371 34.09 -40.51 86.07
CA GLY A 371 33.65 -41.84 85.69
C GLY A 371 32.61 -42.45 86.62
N GLN A 372 31.76 -43.30 86.03
CA GLN A 372 31.48 -44.62 86.58
C GLN A 372 31.17 -45.57 85.41
N LEU A 373 31.91 -46.68 85.36
CA LEU A 373 31.64 -47.81 84.48
C LEU A 373 30.25 -48.37 84.77
N ASN A 374 29.43 -48.56 83.73
CA ASN A 374 28.47 -49.65 83.74
C ASN A 374 28.35 -50.27 82.34
N LEU A 375 28.66 -51.57 82.30
CA LEU A 375 28.61 -52.45 81.16
C LEU A 375 27.15 -52.77 80.82
N SER A 376 26.72 -52.49 79.59
CA SER A 376 25.78 -53.33 78.82
C SER A 376 25.50 -52.72 77.44
N ASP A 377 26.30 -53.10 76.45
CA ASP A 377 25.87 -53.23 75.05
C ASP A 377 24.96 -54.47 74.95
N PRO A 378 24.00 -54.59 74.00
CA PRO A 378 24.27 -54.40 72.56
C PRO A 378 23.10 -53.84 71.71
N SER A 379 23.40 -53.12 70.63
CA SER A 379 22.84 -53.45 69.30
C SER A 379 23.42 -52.59 68.16
N VAL A 380 24.24 -53.27 67.38
CA VAL A 380 24.66 -52.98 66.00
C VAL A 380 23.46 -52.96 65.06
N SER A 381 23.34 -51.95 64.18
CA SER A 381 22.76 -51.94 62.81
C SER A 381 22.41 -50.48 62.45
N THR A 382 22.64 -49.90 61.27
CA THR A 382 22.72 -50.39 59.89
C THR A 382 23.28 -49.26 59.03
N VAL A 383 24.14 -49.57 58.06
CA VAL A 383 24.53 -48.68 56.95
C VAL A 383 23.55 -48.92 55.80
N VAL A 384 22.81 -47.87 55.39
CA VAL A 384 22.42 -47.57 54.00
C VAL A 384 22.38 -46.05 53.85
#